data_AF-A0A925DRB0-F1
#
_entry.id   AF-A0A925DRB0-F1
#
_cell.length_a   1.000
_cell.length_b   1.000
_cell.length_c   1.000
_cell.angle_alpha   90.00
_cell.angle_beta   90.00
_cell.angle_gamma   90.00
#
_symmetry.space_group_name_H-M   'P 1'
#
loop_
_entity.id
_entity.type
_entity.pdbx_description
1 polymer ?
#
loop_
_entity_poly.entity_id
_entity_poly.type
_entity_poly.pdbx_seq_one_letter_code
_entity_poly.pdbx_strand_id
1 'polypeptide(L)'
;MRQSYLIFAFLLTFPALFYGQNKVSESELVKKAAIRDISAFTKLIPEGHEKDYGFNSKAEISELTMGEPYQVFTFYQSAKENKVIPLKSWRVPVIVKNHFVALLTVEMSESGYKGLDFGAM
;
A
#
# COMPACT_ATOMS: atom_id res chain seq x y z
N MET A 1 -22.09 -17.21 51.97
CA MET A 1 -22.57 -17.12 50.57
C MET A 1 -22.53 -15.67 50.03
N ARG A 2 -21.37 -15.00 50.03
CA ARG A 2 -21.26 -13.61 49.52
C ARG A 2 -20.02 -13.35 48.64
N GLN A 3 -19.07 -14.28 48.56
CA GLN A 3 -17.85 -14.12 47.76
C GLN A 3 -17.93 -14.68 46.32
N SER A 4 -18.98 -15.44 45.98
CA SER A 4 -19.07 -16.10 44.66
C SER A 4 -19.56 -15.22 43.51
N TYR A 5 -20.10 -14.02 43.79
CA TYR A 5 -20.66 -13.13 42.76
C TYR A 5 -19.62 -12.21 42.08
N LEU A 6 -18.45 -12.00 42.71
CA LEU A 6 -17.40 -11.13 42.16
C LEU A 6 -16.63 -11.79 41.00
N ILE A 7 -16.50 -13.12 41.01
CA ILE A 7 -15.82 -13.86 39.94
C ILE A 7 -16.68 -13.89 38.66
N PHE A 8 -18.00 -13.96 38.80
CA PHE A 8 -18.92 -14.00 37.67
C PHE A 8 -19.03 -12.67 36.92
N ALA A 9 -18.91 -11.54 37.64
CA ALA A 9 -18.89 -10.21 37.03
C ALA A 9 -17.63 -9.94 36.20
N PHE A 10 -16.49 -10.56 36.55
CA PHE A 10 -15.22 -10.38 35.82
C PHE A 10 -15.17 -11.17 34.50
N LEU A 11 -15.90 -12.29 34.41
CA LEU A 11 -15.97 -13.12 33.19
C LEU A 11 -16.87 -12.54 32.09
N LEU A 12 -17.80 -11.63 32.43
CA LEU A 12 -18.69 -10.98 31.46
C LEU A 12 -18.11 -9.70 30.85
N THR A 13 -17.10 -9.09 31.47
CA THR A 13 -16.47 -7.85 30.96
C THR A 13 -15.21 -8.12 30.12
N PHE A 14 -14.57 -9.28 30.29
CA PHE A 14 -13.34 -9.63 29.56
C PHE A 14 -13.51 -9.88 28.04
N PRO A 15 -14.63 -10.42 27.51
CA PRO A 15 -14.76 -10.65 26.07
C PRO A 15 -14.96 -9.37 25.24
N ALA A 16 -15.36 -8.26 25.87
CA ALA A 16 -15.63 -6.99 25.18
C ALA A 16 -14.35 -6.27 24.71
N LEU A 17 -13.19 -6.59 25.31
CA LEU A 17 -11.89 -5.99 24.94
C LEU A 17 -11.32 -6.56 23.62
N PHE A 18 -11.82 -7.70 23.14
CA PHE A 18 -11.33 -8.35 21.92
C PHE A 18 -12.16 -8.03 20.66
N TYR A 19 -13.22 -7.22 20.78
CA TYR A 19 -14.06 -6.80 19.64
C TYR A 19 -13.52 -5.59 18.87
N GLY A 20 -12.32 -5.12 19.18
CA GLY A 20 -11.56 -4.22 18.31
C GLY A 20 -10.93 -5.00 17.16
N GLN A 21 -11.73 -5.39 16.16
CA GLN A 21 -11.15 -5.88 14.91
C GLN A 21 -10.28 -4.76 14.32
N ASN A 22 -8.96 -4.91 14.40
CA ASN A 22 -7.99 -4.11 13.67
C ASN A 22 -8.24 -4.30 12.17
N LYS A 23 -9.19 -3.54 11.60
CA LYS A 23 -9.39 -3.50 10.15
C LYS A 23 -8.10 -2.96 9.56
N VAL A 24 -7.35 -3.84 8.88
CA VAL A 24 -6.19 -3.43 8.10
C VAL A 24 -6.67 -2.39 7.10
N SER A 25 -6.03 -1.21 7.12
CA SER A 25 -6.43 -0.13 6.22
C SER A 25 -6.14 -0.51 4.78
N GLU A 26 -6.88 0.10 3.85
CA GLU A 26 -6.66 -0.10 2.42
C GLU A 26 -5.22 0.23 2.01
N SER A 27 -4.71 1.34 2.53
CA SER A 27 -3.33 1.79 2.34
C SER A 27 -2.31 0.73 2.75
N GLU A 28 -2.52 0.07 3.90
CA GLU A 28 -1.63 -1.00 4.36
C GLU A 28 -1.65 -2.22 3.44
N LEU A 29 -2.81 -2.56 2.86
CA LEU A 29 -2.92 -3.65 1.89
C LEU A 29 -2.21 -3.32 0.57
N VAL A 30 -2.37 -2.09 0.09
CA VAL A 30 -1.69 -1.56 -1.11
C VAL A 30 -0.18 -1.54 -0.91
N LYS A 31 0.30 -1.03 0.23
CA LYS A 31 1.73 -0.95 0.57
C LYS A 31 2.35 -2.35 0.67
N LYS A 32 1.65 -3.31 1.26
CA LYS A 32 2.07 -4.73 1.29
C LYS A 32 2.18 -5.33 -0.12
N ALA A 33 1.22 -5.06 -1.00
CA ALA A 33 1.30 -5.52 -2.38
C ALA A 33 2.48 -4.88 -3.13
N ALA A 34 2.74 -3.60 -2.91
CA ALA A 34 3.90 -2.92 -3.49
C ALA A 34 5.23 -3.55 -3.05
N ILE A 35 5.42 -3.79 -1.75
CA ILE A 35 6.62 -4.46 -1.22
C ILE A 35 6.81 -5.86 -1.81
N ARG A 36 5.71 -6.61 -1.98
CA ARG A 36 5.75 -7.96 -2.56
C ARG A 36 6.16 -7.92 -4.04
N ASP A 37 5.58 -7.02 -4.82
CA ASP A 37 5.65 -7.07 -6.28
C ASP A 37 6.84 -6.26 -6.85
N ILE A 38 7.38 -5.27 -6.13
CA ILE A 38 8.45 -4.40 -6.61
C ILE A 38 9.67 -5.16 -7.17
N SER A 39 10.00 -6.31 -6.57
CA SER A 39 11.12 -7.13 -7.00
C SER A 39 10.97 -7.69 -8.42
N ALA A 40 9.74 -7.89 -8.90
CA ALA A 40 9.51 -8.34 -10.27
C ALA A 40 9.86 -7.24 -11.29
N PHE A 41 9.62 -5.98 -10.93
CA PHE A 41 9.93 -4.82 -11.78
C PHE A 41 11.41 -4.50 -11.76
N THR A 42 12.04 -4.44 -10.58
CA THR A 42 13.46 -4.06 -10.48
C THR A 42 14.41 -5.09 -11.09
N LYS A 43 13.99 -6.37 -11.20
CA LYS A 43 14.74 -7.41 -11.92
C LYS A 43 14.76 -7.23 -13.43
N LEU A 44 13.83 -6.46 -13.99
CA LEU A 44 13.76 -6.20 -15.43
C LEU A 44 14.64 -5.01 -15.85
N ILE A 45 15.22 -4.27 -14.89
CA ILE A 45 16.12 -3.15 -15.16
C ILE A 45 17.41 -3.70 -15.79
N PRO A 46 17.74 -3.29 -17.02
CA PRO A 46 18.99 -3.69 -17.67
C PRO A 46 20.20 -3.13 -16.91
N GLU A 47 21.28 -3.90 -16.87
CA GLU A 47 22.53 -3.45 -16.26
C GLU A 47 23.10 -2.24 -17.03
N GLY A 48 23.51 -1.20 -16.30
CA GLY A 48 23.99 0.06 -16.86
C GLY A 48 22.88 1.08 -17.20
N HIS A 49 21.61 0.69 -17.06
CA HIS A 49 20.44 1.55 -17.30
C HIS A 49 19.73 1.97 -16.01
N GLU A 50 20.32 1.76 -14.84
CA GLU A 50 19.67 2.01 -13.55
C GLU A 50 19.11 3.43 -13.41
N LYS A 51 19.80 4.42 -13.99
CA LYS A 51 19.41 5.83 -13.95
C LYS A 51 18.13 6.11 -14.73
N ASP A 52 17.88 5.38 -15.81
CA ASP A 52 16.64 5.48 -16.59
C ASP A 52 15.42 5.02 -15.76
N TYR A 53 15.68 4.30 -14.67
CA TYR A 53 14.68 3.78 -13.73
C TYR A 53 14.80 4.41 -12.33
N GLY A 54 15.48 5.56 -12.22
CA GLY A 54 15.54 6.37 -11.00
C GLY A 54 16.61 5.97 -10.00
N PHE A 55 17.43 4.95 -10.29
CA PHE A 55 18.49 4.48 -9.39
C PHE A 55 19.86 4.96 -9.87
N ASN A 56 20.76 5.34 -8.95
CA ASN A 56 22.14 5.66 -9.32
C ASN A 56 22.98 4.40 -9.58
N SER A 57 22.60 3.27 -8.98
CA SER A 57 23.29 1.99 -9.13
C SER A 57 22.39 0.82 -8.74
N LYS A 58 22.76 -0.38 -9.17
CA LYS A 58 22.07 -1.63 -8.81
C LYS A 58 22.09 -1.92 -7.31
N ALA A 59 23.09 -1.40 -6.59
CA ALA A 59 23.18 -1.53 -5.14
C ALA A 59 22.04 -0.79 -4.42
N GLU A 60 21.55 0.32 -4.97
CA GLU A 60 20.44 1.08 -4.36
C GLU A 60 19.11 0.30 -4.36
N ILE A 61 18.95 -0.68 -5.26
CA ILE A 61 17.75 -1.52 -5.33
C ILE A 61 17.58 -2.35 -4.04
N SER A 62 18.67 -2.73 -3.35
CA SER A 62 18.56 -3.49 -2.10
C SER A 62 18.16 -2.62 -0.91
N GLU A 63 18.26 -1.30 -1.04
CA GLU A 63 17.97 -0.31 0.00
C GLU A 63 16.58 0.33 -0.16
N LEU A 64 15.81 -0.11 -1.16
CA LEU A 64 14.51 0.48 -1.46
C LEU A 64 13.49 0.24 -0.33
N THR A 65 12.62 1.23 -0.14
CA THR A 65 11.46 1.17 0.74
C THR A 65 10.24 1.73 0.02
N MET A 66 9.05 1.37 0.49
CA MET A 66 7.79 1.88 -0.06
C MET A 66 7.27 3.04 0.79
N GLY A 67 6.92 4.14 0.13
CA GLY A 67 6.25 5.28 0.74
C GLY A 67 4.76 5.05 0.97
N GLU A 68 4.05 6.12 1.30
CA GLU A 68 2.60 6.09 1.47
C GLU A 68 1.89 6.03 0.11
N PRO A 69 0.95 5.10 -0.09
CA PRO A 69 0.13 5.04 -1.30
C PRO A 69 -0.78 6.26 -1.48
N TYR A 70 -0.84 6.77 -2.70
CA TYR A 70 -1.78 7.81 -3.12
C TYR A 70 -2.84 7.22 -4.04
N GLN A 71 -4.11 7.34 -3.68
CA GLN A 71 -5.20 6.90 -4.54
C GLN A 71 -5.29 7.79 -5.79
N VAL A 72 -5.45 7.17 -6.95
CA VAL A 72 -5.62 7.87 -8.21
C VAL A 72 -7.09 8.23 -8.39
N PHE A 73 -7.35 9.46 -8.84
CA PHE A 73 -8.69 9.93 -9.16
C PHE A 73 -8.74 10.34 -10.62
N THR A 74 -9.91 10.18 -11.24
CA THR A 74 -10.20 10.70 -12.57
C THR A 74 -11.25 11.81 -12.49
N PHE A 75 -11.18 12.74 -13.43
CA PHE A 75 -12.19 13.78 -13.61
C PHE A 75 -13.12 13.39 -14.75
N TYR A 76 -14.40 13.20 -14.42
CA TYR A 76 -15.45 12.96 -15.38
C TYR A 76 -16.20 14.27 -15.64
N GLN A 77 -16.20 14.73 -16.89
CA GLN A 77 -16.92 15.92 -17.33
C GLN A 77 -17.94 15.55 -18.39
N SER A 78 -19.17 15.99 -18.20
CA SER A 78 -20.28 15.90 -19.15
C SER A 78 -21.04 17.22 -19.20
N ALA A 79 -21.92 17.39 -20.19
CA ALA A 79 -22.77 18.58 -20.30
C ALA A 79 -23.69 18.81 -19.07
N LYS A 80 -23.91 17.78 -18.23
CA LYS A 80 -24.81 17.84 -17.08
C LYS A 80 -24.11 17.81 -15.73
N GLU A 81 -22.84 17.42 -15.70
CA GLU A 81 -22.15 17.11 -14.45
C GLU A 81 -20.63 17.06 -14.59
N ASN A 82 -19.95 17.53 -13.54
CA ASN A 82 -18.53 17.36 -13.29
C ASN A 82 -18.34 16.54 -12.01
N LYS A 83 -17.59 15.44 -12.07
CA LYS A 83 -17.34 14.52 -10.95
C LYS A 83 -15.87 14.16 -10.84
N VAL A 84 -15.38 14.02 -9.62
CA VAL A 84 -14.09 13.37 -9.32
C VAL A 84 -14.40 11.95 -8.83
N ILE A 85 -13.85 10.94 -9.50
CA ILE A 85 -14.14 9.54 -9.22
C ILE A 85 -12.84 8.84 -8.81
N PRO A 86 -12.78 8.17 -7.65
CA PRO A 86 -11.62 7.36 -7.29
C PRO A 86 -11.50 6.18 -8.25
N LEU A 87 -10.29 5.96 -8.74
CA LEU A 87 -9.94 4.74 -9.46
C LEU A 87 -9.57 3.64 -8.45
N LYS A 88 -9.63 2.40 -8.93
CA LYS A 88 -9.13 1.22 -8.22
C LYS A 88 -7.60 1.09 -8.33
N SER A 89 -6.89 2.21 -8.39
CA SER A 89 -5.46 2.29 -8.62
C SER A 89 -4.81 3.27 -7.65
N TRP A 90 -3.59 2.95 -7.24
CA TRP A 90 -2.77 3.72 -6.34
C TRP A 90 -1.37 3.90 -6.91
N ARG A 91 -0.75 5.04 -6.65
CA ARG A 91 0.67 5.29 -6.89
C ARG A 91 1.41 5.18 -5.57
N VAL A 92 2.39 4.28 -5.49
CA VAL A 92 3.20 4.03 -4.30
C VAL A 92 4.62 4.52 -4.58
N PRO A 93 5.14 5.50 -3.82
CA PRO A 93 6.51 5.97 -3.98
C PRO A 93 7.53 4.88 -3.67
N VAL A 94 8.51 4.74 -4.53
CA VAL A 94 9.72 3.95 -4.29
C VAL A 94 10.78 4.90 -3.78
N ILE A 95 11.33 4.59 -2.61
CA ILE A 95 12.24 5.46 -1.86
C ILE A 95 13.58 4.77 -1.69
N VAL A 96 14.66 5.47 -2.01
CA VAL A 96 16.04 5.08 -1.67
C VAL A 96 16.66 6.18 -0.82
N LYS A 97 17.21 5.85 0.35
CA LYS A 97 17.85 6.82 1.26
C LYS A 97 17.00 8.09 1.47
N ASN A 98 15.70 7.92 1.68
CA ASN A 98 14.74 9.00 1.89
C ASN A 98 14.46 9.93 0.68
N HIS A 99 14.88 9.53 -0.53
CA HIS A 99 14.57 10.21 -1.79
C HIS A 99 13.60 9.39 -2.63
N PHE A 100 12.60 10.04 -3.23
CA PHE A 100 11.72 9.40 -4.20
C PHE A 100 12.47 9.16 -5.50
N VAL A 101 12.53 7.91 -5.95
CA VAL A 101 13.23 7.50 -7.18
C VAL A 101 12.28 7.05 -8.28
N ALA A 102 11.12 6.51 -7.91
CA ALA A 102 10.13 6.02 -8.86
C ALA A 102 8.74 5.93 -8.22
N LEU A 103 7.75 5.63 -9.03
CA LEU A 103 6.39 5.28 -8.62
C LEU A 103 6.06 3.86 -9.09
N LEU A 104 5.54 3.05 -8.18
CA LEU A 104 4.89 1.78 -8.50
C LEU A 104 3.37 2.00 -8.55
N THR A 105 2.74 1.59 -9.65
CA THR A 105 1.28 1.54 -9.78
C THR A 105 0.79 0.23 -9.18
N VAL A 106 -0.11 0.30 -8.20
CA VAL A 106 -0.82 -0.85 -7.65
C VAL A 106 -2.28 -0.74 -8.02
N GLU A 107 -2.89 -1.81 -8.49
CA GLU A 107 -4.31 -1.85 -8.85
C GLU A 107 -5.05 -2.94 -8.08
N MET A 108 -6.31 -2.69 -7.74
CA MET A 108 -7.20 -3.70 -7.17
C MET A 108 -7.85 -4.52 -8.29
N SER A 109 -7.62 -5.83 -8.27
CA SER A 109 -8.31 -6.80 -9.14
C SER A 109 -9.13 -7.81 -8.32
N GLU A 110 -9.77 -8.77 -8.98
CA GLU A 110 -10.52 -9.85 -8.31
C GLU A 110 -9.65 -10.70 -7.38
N SER A 111 -8.35 -10.83 -7.69
CA SER A 111 -7.37 -11.54 -6.86
C SER A 111 -6.76 -10.67 -5.75
N GLY A 112 -7.20 -9.42 -5.60
CA GLY A 112 -6.66 -8.44 -4.67
C GLY A 112 -5.69 -7.44 -5.31
N TYR A 113 -4.91 -6.76 -4.48
CA TYR A 113 -3.96 -5.74 -4.90
C TYR A 113 -2.73 -6.33 -5.60
N LYS A 114 -2.37 -5.75 -6.74
CA LYS A 114 -1.21 -6.17 -7.55
C LYS A 114 -0.47 -4.98 -8.15
N GLY A 115 0.86 -5.04 -8.13
CA GLY A 115 1.71 -4.14 -8.89
C GLY A 115 1.49 -4.33 -10.40
N LEU A 116 1.17 -3.24 -11.09
CA LEU A 116 0.85 -3.24 -12.52
C LEU A 116 1.98 -2.64 -13.36
N ASP A 117 2.54 -1.53 -12.89
CA ASP A 117 3.47 -0.71 -13.67
C ASP A 117 4.48 -0.02 -12.76
N PHE A 118 5.67 0.26 -13.29
CA PHE A 118 6.77 0.92 -12.59
C PHE A 118 7.37 1.98 -13.50
N GLY A 119 7.45 3.22 -13.00
CA GLY A 119 8.03 4.33 -13.75
C GLY A 119 8.83 5.28 -12.86
N ALA A 120 9.98 5.70 -13.35
CA ALA A 120 10.79 6.76 -12.76
C ALA A 120 10.52 8.10 -13.45
N MET A 121 10.86 9.20 -12.77
CA MET A 121 10.81 10.57 -13.31
C MET A 121 12.21 11.18 -13.32
#